data_AF-A0AA89HZU3-F1
#
_entry.id   AF-A0AA89HZU3-F1
#
_cell.length_a   1.000
_cell.length_b   1.000
_cell.length_c   1.000
_cell.angle_alpha   90.00
_cell.angle_beta   90.00
_cell.angle_gamma   90.00
#
_symmetry.space_group_name_H-M   'P 1'
#
loop_
_entity.id
_entity.type
_entity.pdbx_description
1 polymer ?
#
loop_
_entity_poly.entity_id
_entity_poly.type
_entity_poly.pdbx_seq_one_letter_code
_entity_poly.pdbx_strand_id
1 'polypeptide(L)'
;MNLSVHSHSVKGLLKGMLSSWRLFVITLVAFAVVLGAGSYAYGHKSVATNTYSATSKVLLTPNNKKTLDGGSLQLYLNTEKAMLGSDSFANNVAKQVTNKEDFSKNEVTNYQVESENGTSILSITATASSAQKAKQISNFVLKVVTNASSEQLQGGKATVVEKANTVKVLGGQSNRKLYIVTGLIAVILSFMVLFIRIYFDNRIYDFEIVKNAFPTAVFYEPGDENEFKENIARIYKGLEQSENAIEVDITIFDGFSKIVSLLNKVGTTNVYSNQKLILPDGMTQMPLDSLYEQHDAELNVIDASEKMVMGVSKTQILVFDENNCTKKQLLKVIQELKQISNFELVVIGLK
;
A
#
# COMPACT_ATOMS: atom_id res chain seq x y z
N MET A 1 -23.25 23.41 7.20
CA MET A 1 -22.66 22.10 6.83
C MET A 1 -21.20 22.12 7.28
N ASN A 2 -20.75 21.16 8.10
CA ASN A 2 -19.40 21.15 8.66
C ASN A 2 -18.38 20.71 7.61
N LEU A 3 -17.80 21.66 6.87
CA LEU A 3 -16.55 21.43 6.16
C LEU A 3 -15.46 21.17 7.20
N SER A 4 -15.10 19.90 7.42
CA SER A 4 -13.89 19.58 8.17
C SER A 4 -12.70 19.70 7.22
N VAL A 5 -11.55 20.12 7.76
CA VAL A 5 -10.28 20.22 7.03
C VAL A 5 -9.87 18.86 6.42
N HIS A 6 -10.49 17.76 6.84
CA HIS A 6 -10.20 16.40 6.42
C HIS A 6 -11.26 15.78 5.49
N SER A 7 -12.27 16.52 5.02
CA SER A 7 -13.20 15.98 4.03
C SER A 7 -12.47 15.82 2.69
N HIS A 8 -12.35 14.58 2.22
CA HIS A 8 -11.73 14.26 0.93
C HIS A 8 -12.69 13.42 0.10
N SER A 9 -12.92 13.83 -1.15
CA SER A 9 -13.61 13.01 -2.15
C SER A 9 -12.66 11.94 -2.68
N VAL A 10 -13.20 10.75 -3.02
CA VAL A 10 -12.41 9.66 -3.64
C VAL A 10 -11.72 10.16 -4.91
N LYS A 11 -12.42 10.97 -5.72
CA LYS A 11 -11.85 11.58 -6.92
C LYS A 11 -10.68 12.52 -6.58
N GLY A 12 -10.86 13.35 -5.56
CA GLY A 12 -9.81 14.27 -5.08
C GLY A 12 -8.56 13.55 -4.58
N LEU A 13 -8.72 12.44 -3.84
CA LEU A 13 -7.59 11.62 -3.40
C LEU A 13 -6.82 11.03 -4.60
N LEU A 14 -7.53 10.49 -5.60
CA LEU A 14 -6.90 9.94 -6.79
C LEU A 14 -6.16 11.00 -7.61
N LYS A 15 -6.74 12.19 -7.80
CA LYS A 15 -6.09 13.32 -8.48
C LYS A 15 -4.85 13.77 -7.72
N GLY A 16 -4.92 13.86 -6.38
CA GLY A 16 -3.77 14.15 -5.52
C GLY A 16 -2.66 13.09 -5.62
N MET A 17 -3.03 11.81 -5.70
CA MET A 17 -2.07 10.69 -5.87
C MET A 17 -1.36 10.78 -7.21
N LEU A 18 -2.11 11.09 -8.27
CA LEU A 18 -1.56 11.25 -9.63
C LEU A 18 -0.63 12.45 -9.73
N SER A 19 -1.00 13.58 -9.11
CA SER A 19 -0.14 14.78 -9.04
C SER A 19 1.17 14.50 -8.29
N SER A 20 1.11 13.67 -7.24
CA SER A 20 2.25 13.31 -6.41
C SER A 20 3.05 12.08 -6.89
N TRP A 21 2.91 11.65 -8.14
CA TRP A 21 3.52 10.42 -8.67
C TRP A 21 5.04 10.34 -8.45
N ARG A 22 5.75 11.47 -8.54
CA ARG A 22 7.21 11.53 -8.34
C ARG A 22 7.62 11.06 -6.95
N LEU A 23 6.82 11.38 -5.93
CA LEU A 23 7.08 10.95 -4.56
C LEU A 23 6.91 9.45 -4.39
N PHE A 24 5.90 8.87 -5.07
CA PHE A 24 5.71 7.42 -5.09
C PHE A 24 6.95 6.71 -5.67
N VAL A 25 7.51 7.21 -6.77
CA VAL A 25 8.71 6.62 -7.37
C VAL A 25 9.91 6.71 -6.42
N ILE A 26 10.11 7.87 -5.78
CA ILE A 26 11.23 8.07 -4.85
C ILE A 26 11.11 7.14 -3.64
N THR A 27 9.93 7.03 -3.03
CA THR A 27 9.73 6.16 -1.86
C THR A 27 9.82 4.68 -2.25
N LEU A 28 9.34 4.31 -3.43
CA LEU A 28 9.46 2.96 -3.96
C LEU A 28 10.92 2.55 -4.13
N VAL A 29 11.72 3.41 -4.75
CA VAL A 29 13.16 3.16 -4.93
C VAL A 29 13.85 3.04 -3.57
N ALA A 30 13.55 3.95 -2.64
CA ALA A 30 14.14 3.90 -1.30
C ALA A 30 13.79 2.59 -0.55
N PHE A 31 12.52 2.19 -0.52
CA PHE A 31 12.11 0.94 0.12
C PHE A 31 12.66 -0.30 -0.60
N ALA A 32 12.70 -0.30 -1.93
CA ALA A 32 13.26 -1.40 -2.69
C ALA A 32 14.75 -1.61 -2.39
N VAL A 33 15.53 -0.53 -2.27
CA VAL A 33 16.96 -0.59 -1.91
C VAL A 33 17.13 -1.12 -0.48
N VAL A 34 16.40 -0.56 0.49
CA VAL A 34 16.53 -0.96 1.91
C VAL A 34 16.10 -2.40 2.13
N LEU A 35 14.91 -2.78 1.63
CA LEU A 35 14.39 -4.15 1.78
C LEU A 35 15.17 -5.15 0.94
N GLY A 36 15.67 -4.75 -0.23
CA GLY A 36 16.55 -5.57 -1.06
C GLY A 36 17.86 -5.88 -0.36
N ALA A 37 18.52 -4.88 0.23
CA ALA A 37 19.74 -5.07 1.01
C ALA A 37 19.51 -5.94 2.26
N GLY A 38 18.39 -5.74 2.96
CA GLY A 38 17.99 -6.57 4.10
C GLY A 38 17.75 -8.03 3.70
N SER A 39 17.10 -8.26 2.56
CA SER A 39 16.83 -9.60 2.03
C SER A 39 18.09 -10.31 1.57
N TYR A 40 19.02 -9.58 0.97
CA TYR A 40 20.34 -10.10 0.60
C TYR A 40 21.14 -10.51 1.84
N ALA A 41 21.20 -9.65 2.86
CA ALA A 41 21.86 -9.97 4.12
C ALA A 41 21.21 -11.17 4.84
N TYR A 42 19.87 -11.24 4.84
CA TYR A 42 19.12 -12.35 5.43
C TYR A 42 19.36 -13.66 4.68
N GLY A 43 19.34 -13.65 3.35
CA GLY A 43 19.58 -14.84 2.51
C GLY A 43 21.02 -15.34 2.56
N HIS A 44 22.00 -14.46 2.81
CA HIS A 44 23.41 -14.86 2.92
C HIS A 44 23.81 -15.31 4.33
N LYS A 45 23.19 -14.75 5.39
CA LYS A 45 23.46 -15.16 6.79
C LYS A 45 22.60 -16.32 7.24
N SER A 46 21.38 -16.45 6.72
CA SER A 46 20.57 -17.64 6.94
C SER A 46 21.13 -18.73 6.04
N VAL A 47 21.90 -19.65 6.63
CA VAL A 47 22.26 -20.91 5.96
C VAL A 47 20.94 -21.50 5.44
N ALA A 48 20.70 -21.40 4.14
CA ALA A 48 19.61 -22.09 3.49
C ALA A 48 19.93 -23.58 3.65
N THR A 49 19.53 -24.17 4.78
CA THR A 49 19.65 -25.60 5.03
C THR A 49 18.70 -26.27 4.06
N ASN A 50 19.23 -26.58 2.88
CA ASN A 50 18.59 -27.47 1.95
C ASN A 50 18.21 -28.72 2.73
N THR A 51 16.93 -29.03 2.75
CA THR A 51 16.47 -30.28 3.35
C THR A 51 16.57 -31.38 2.31
N TYR A 52 17.22 -32.46 2.71
CA TYR A 52 17.44 -33.66 1.90
C TYR A 52 16.64 -34.81 2.49
N SER A 53 16.11 -35.67 1.64
CA SER A 53 15.36 -36.86 2.00
C SER A 53 15.99 -38.10 1.40
N ALA A 54 16.13 -39.15 2.20
CA ALA A 54 16.61 -40.46 1.74
C ALA A 54 15.65 -41.55 2.23
N THR A 55 15.30 -42.48 1.33
CA THR A 55 14.32 -43.53 1.59
C THR A 55 14.98 -44.91 1.50
N SER A 56 14.71 -45.77 2.49
CA SER A 56 15.07 -47.19 2.50
C SER A 56 13.82 -48.04 2.63
N LYS A 57 13.85 -49.29 2.15
CA LYS A 57 12.69 -50.19 2.16
C LYS A 57 12.96 -51.49 2.91
N VAL A 58 11.97 -51.93 3.69
CA VAL A 58 12.02 -53.16 4.47
C VAL A 58 10.76 -53.99 4.24
N LEU A 59 10.93 -55.31 4.09
CA LEU A 59 9.84 -56.28 3.98
C LEU A 59 9.54 -56.84 5.36
N LEU A 60 8.29 -56.75 5.79
CA LEU A 60 7.83 -57.39 7.02
C LEU A 60 7.16 -58.74 6.72
N THR A 61 7.67 -59.79 7.36
CA THR A 61 7.12 -61.14 7.28
C THR A 61 6.53 -61.52 8.64
N PRO A 62 5.21 -61.71 8.75
CA PRO A 62 4.58 -62.15 10.00
C PRO A 62 5.10 -63.54 10.41
N ASN A 63 5.24 -63.78 11.71
CA ASN A 63 5.73 -65.07 12.23
C ASN A 63 4.70 -66.19 12.09
N ASN A 64 3.42 -65.82 12.10
CA ASN A 64 2.33 -66.76 12.05
C ASN A 64 2.11 -67.16 10.60
N LYS A 65 2.21 -68.45 10.27
CA LYS A 65 1.95 -69.06 8.94
C LYS A 65 0.52 -68.82 8.39
N LYS A 66 -0.26 -67.88 8.93
CA LYS A 66 -1.55 -67.47 8.40
C LYS A 66 -1.32 -66.56 7.21
N THR A 67 -1.90 -66.94 6.07
CA THR A 67 -2.11 -66.01 4.95
C THR A 67 -2.90 -64.82 5.46
N LEU A 68 -2.27 -63.65 5.51
CA LEU A 68 -2.98 -62.40 5.79
C LEU A 68 -3.79 -62.04 4.53
N ASP A 69 -5.10 -61.87 4.70
CA ASP A 69 -5.93 -61.25 3.68
C ASP A 69 -5.62 -59.74 3.58
N GLY A 70 -6.13 -59.05 2.56
CA GLY A 70 -5.81 -57.63 2.34
C GLY A 70 -6.13 -56.72 3.53
N GLY A 71 -7.19 -57.02 4.29
CA GLY A 71 -7.59 -56.24 5.47
C GLY A 71 -6.68 -56.48 6.68
N SER A 72 -6.35 -57.73 6.99
CA SER A 72 -5.46 -58.09 8.10
C SER A 72 -4.00 -57.69 7.84
N LEU A 73 -3.56 -57.69 6.57
CA LEU A 73 -2.26 -57.15 6.18
C LEU A 73 -2.17 -55.65 6.44
N GLN A 74 -3.20 -54.89 6.07
CA GLN A 74 -3.22 -53.44 6.30
C GLN A 74 -3.22 -53.11 7.80
N LEU A 75 -3.98 -53.83 8.61
CA LEU A 75 -3.99 -53.67 10.07
C LEU A 75 -2.61 -53.99 10.67
N TYR A 76 -1.98 -55.08 10.24
CA TYR A 76 -0.63 -55.45 10.65
C TYR A 76 0.38 -54.35 10.33
N LEU A 77 0.40 -53.85 9.09
CA LEU A 77 1.30 -52.79 8.66
C LEU A 77 1.06 -51.46 9.35
N ASN A 78 -0.20 -51.11 9.62
CA ASN A 78 -0.53 -49.87 10.35
C ASN A 78 -0.04 -49.94 11.79
N THR A 79 -0.19 -51.08 12.46
CA THR A 79 0.32 -51.28 13.82
C THR A 79 1.85 -51.29 13.86
N GLU A 80 2.51 -51.95 12.90
CA GLU A 80 3.98 -51.91 12.78
C GLU A 80 4.48 -50.49 12.47
N LYS A 81 3.82 -49.77 11.56
CA LYS A 81 4.08 -48.35 11.29
C LYS A 81 3.96 -47.51 12.56
N ALA A 82 2.92 -47.73 13.37
CA ALA A 82 2.72 -47.00 14.62
C ALA A 82 3.80 -47.33 15.67
N MET A 83 4.24 -48.59 15.76
CA MET A 83 5.33 -49.00 16.66
C MET A 83 6.66 -48.37 16.24
N LEU A 84 7.00 -48.44 14.94
CA LEU A 84 8.23 -47.88 14.39
C LEU A 84 8.25 -46.34 14.37
N GLY A 85 7.08 -45.72 14.29
CA GLY A 85 6.90 -44.26 14.40
C GLY A 85 6.78 -43.75 15.83
N SER A 86 6.80 -44.63 16.85
CA SER A 86 6.64 -44.23 18.25
C SER A 86 7.88 -43.53 18.80
N ASP A 87 7.68 -42.61 19.75
CA ASP A 87 8.78 -41.93 20.45
C ASP A 87 9.73 -42.91 21.14
N SER A 88 9.20 -44.03 21.66
CA SER A 88 10.01 -45.07 22.31
C SER A 88 10.98 -45.72 21.34
N PHE A 89 10.51 -46.08 20.13
CA PHE A 89 11.35 -46.63 19.09
C PHE A 89 12.35 -45.60 18.56
N ALA A 90 11.91 -44.36 18.29
CA ALA A 90 12.77 -43.26 17.85
C ALA A 90 13.89 -42.96 18.88
N ASN A 91 13.57 -43.01 20.18
CA ASN A 91 14.55 -42.89 21.26
C ASN A 91 15.54 -44.06 21.30
N ASN A 92 15.10 -45.29 21.03
CA ASN A 92 15.99 -46.45 20.93
C ASN A 92 16.94 -46.32 19.72
N VAL A 93 16.41 -45.91 18.55
CA VAL A 93 17.24 -45.59 17.37
C VAL A 93 18.27 -44.52 17.72
N ALA A 94 17.86 -43.40 18.33
CA ALA A 94 18.77 -42.33 18.71
C ALA A 94 19.86 -42.81 19.67
N LYS A 95 19.53 -43.61 20.70
CA LYS A 95 20.53 -44.20 21.62
C LYS A 95 21.55 -45.07 20.87
N GLN A 96 21.11 -45.87 19.91
CA GLN A 96 22.01 -46.75 19.16
C GLN A 96 22.86 -46.01 18.11
N VAL A 97 22.37 -44.88 17.59
CA VAL A 97 23.05 -44.07 16.58
C VAL A 97 24.01 -43.06 17.22
N THR A 98 23.59 -42.31 18.24
CA THR A 98 24.43 -41.31 18.93
C THR A 98 25.64 -41.95 19.63
N ASN A 99 25.56 -43.23 20.00
CA ASN A 99 26.70 -43.97 20.55
C ASN A 99 27.72 -44.42 19.49
N LYS A 100 27.41 -44.30 18.19
CA LYS A 100 28.24 -44.81 17.07
C LYS A 100 28.67 -43.74 16.08
N GLU A 101 27.91 -42.65 15.94
CA GLU A 101 28.21 -41.52 15.07
C GLU A 101 27.79 -40.19 15.71
N ASP A 102 28.39 -39.08 15.27
CA ASP A 102 28.17 -37.72 15.79
C ASP A 102 26.88 -37.10 15.23
N PHE A 103 25.73 -37.69 15.58
CA PHE A 103 24.40 -37.16 15.26
C PHE A 103 23.71 -36.63 16.51
N SER A 104 23.08 -35.46 16.37
CA SER A 104 22.17 -34.95 17.39
C SER A 104 20.90 -35.79 17.45
N LYS A 105 20.36 -36.01 18.65
CA LYS A 105 19.12 -36.76 18.89
C LYS A 105 17.97 -36.28 17.98
N ASN A 106 17.82 -34.96 17.81
CA ASN A 106 16.77 -34.37 16.99
C ASN A 106 16.95 -34.62 15.48
N GLU A 107 18.19 -34.82 15.01
CA GLU A 107 18.45 -35.16 13.60
C GLU A 107 18.03 -36.62 13.33
N VAL A 108 18.29 -37.53 14.26
CA VAL A 108 18.04 -38.98 14.09
C VAL A 108 16.57 -39.34 14.23
N THR A 109 15.80 -38.61 15.03
CA THR A 109 14.36 -38.87 15.23
C THR A 109 13.48 -38.32 14.10
N ASN A 110 14.03 -37.58 13.16
CA ASN A 110 13.29 -36.96 12.05
C ASN A 110 13.18 -37.91 10.84
N TYR A 111 12.47 -39.03 11.04
CA TYR A 111 12.14 -39.99 9.99
C TYR A 111 10.65 -40.31 9.97
N GLN A 112 10.15 -40.71 8.80
CA GLN A 112 8.78 -41.11 8.58
C GLN A 112 8.73 -42.55 8.05
N VAL A 113 7.79 -43.34 8.55
CA VAL A 113 7.55 -44.72 8.11
C VAL A 113 6.22 -44.75 7.38
N GLU A 114 6.20 -45.25 6.15
CA GLU A 114 5.01 -45.38 5.33
C GLU A 114 4.88 -46.81 4.80
N SER A 115 3.65 -47.32 4.71
CA SER A 115 3.39 -48.62 4.08
C SER A 115 3.12 -48.45 2.59
N GLU A 116 3.68 -49.35 1.77
CA GLU A 116 3.38 -49.39 0.34
C GLU A 116 2.08 -50.19 0.12
N ASN A 117 1.06 -49.52 -0.44
CA ASN A 117 -0.28 -50.08 -0.62
C ASN A 117 -0.26 -51.45 -1.30
N GLY A 118 -0.96 -52.42 -0.69
CA GLY A 118 -1.09 -53.78 -1.22
C GLY A 118 0.18 -54.64 -1.10
N THR A 119 1.19 -54.19 -0.34
CA THR A 119 2.45 -54.93 -0.13
C THR A 119 2.81 -55.00 1.35
N SER A 120 3.64 -55.96 1.75
CA SER A 120 4.21 -55.99 3.11
C SER A 120 5.47 -55.12 3.27
N ILE A 121 5.66 -54.14 2.39
CA ILE A 121 6.85 -53.28 2.36
C ILE A 121 6.57 -51.99 3.14
N LEU A 122 7.51 -51.64 4.03
CA LEU A 122 7.58 -50.33 4.67
C LEU A 122 8.71 -49.50 4.07
N SER A 123 8.41 -48.26 3.75
CA SER A 123 9.35 -47.21 3.34
C SER A 123 9.71 -46.34 4.54
N ILE A 124 11.00 -46.26 4.85
CA ILE A 124 11.57 -45.44 5.92
C ILE A 124 12.29 -44.26 5.28
N THR A 125 11.74 -43.06 5.46
CA THR A 125 12.25 -41.83 4.87
C THR A 125 12.82 -40.93 5.95
N ALA A 126 14.13 -40.66 5.92
CA ALA A 126 14.80 -39.75 6.85
C ALA A 126 15.06 -38.40 6.19
N THR A 127 14.94 -37.31 6.95
CA THR A 127 15.22 -35.96 6.44
C THR A 127 16.32 -35.25 7.24
N ALA A 128 17.27 -34.63 6.54
CA ALA A 128 18.41 -33.95 7.16
C ALA A 128 18.90 -32.75 6.34
N SER A 129 19.75 -31.92 6.94
CA SER A 129 20.38 -30.75 6.32
C SER A 129 21.51 -31.09 5.33
N SER A 130 21.94 -32.35 5.27
CA SER A 130 22.95 -32.87 4.35
C SER A 130 22.49 -34.18 3.72
N ALA A 131 22.78 -34.36 2.43
CA ALA A 131 22.46 -35.58 1.69
C ALA A 131 23.08 -36.83 2.32
N GLN A 132 24.33 -36.73 2.79
CA GLN A 132 25.04 -37.83 3.43
C GLN A 132 24.41 -38.20 4.78
N LYS A 133 24.05 -37.19 5.58
CA LYS A 133 23.36 -37.39 6.87
C LYS A 133 22.00 -38.07 6.68
N ALA A 134 21.18 -37.62 5.72
CA ALA A 134 19.89 -38.24 5.43
C ALA A 134 20.03 -39.72 5.05
N LYS A 135 21.02 -40.04 4.20
CA LYS A 135 21.34 -41.42 3.80
C LYS A 135 21.78 -42.28 5.00
N GLN A 136 22.65 -41.76 5.85
CA GLN A 136 23.12 -42.46 7.05
C GLN A 136 21.96 -42.74 8.00
N ILE A 137 21.16 -41.73 8.35
CA ILE A 137 20.02 -41.87 9.27
C ILE A 137 19.02 -42.92 8.76
N SER A 138 18.62 -42.84 7.47
CA SER A 138 17.69 -43.82 6.89
C SER A 138 18.22 -45.25 6.97
N ASN A 139 19.49 -45.47 6.61
CA ASN A 139 20.12 -46.80 6.70
C ASN A 139 20.35 -47.29 8.14
N PHE A 140 20.56 -46.38 9.10
CA PHE A 140 20.65 -46.72 10.51
C PHE A 140 19.30 -47.15 11.07
N VAL A 141 18.24 -46.40 10.79
CA VAL A 141 16.88 -46.78 11.18
C VAL A 141 16.54 -48.15 10.59
N LEU A 142 16.83 -48.37 9.31
CA LEU A 142 16.66 -49.68 8.66
C LEU A 142 17.38 -50.80 9.42
N LYS A 143 18.64 -50.59 9.84
CA LYS A 143 19.41 -51.58 10.59
C LYS A 143 18.81 -51.87 11.97
N VAL A 144 18.26 -50.86 12.65
CA VAL A 144 17.57 -51.04 13.93
C VAL A 144 16.28 -51.82 13.73
N VAL A 145 15.50 -51.51 12.68
CA VAL A 145 14.28 -52.25 12.33
C VAL A 145 14.58 -53.71 12.02
N THR A 146 15.63 -54.01 11.24
CA THR A 146 15.99 -55.41 10.90
C THR A 146 16.48 -56.23 12.08
N ASN A 147 17.01 -55.58 13.12
CA ASN A 147 17.49 -56.23 14.34
C ASN A 147 16.50 -56.10 15.51
N ALA A 148 15.32 -55.53 15.27
CA ALA A 148 14.31 -55.34 16.31
C ALA A 148 13.81 -56.69 16.83
N SER A 149 13.64 -56.80 18.14
CA SER A 149 13.15 -58.02 18.76
C SER A 149 11.65 -58.23 18.52
N SER A 150 11.15 -59.43 18.80
CA SER A 150 9.72 -59.75 18.77
C SER A 150 8.84 -58.93 19.72
N GLU A 151 9.44 -58.11 20.60
CA GLU A 151 8.73 -57.15 21.47
C GLU A 151 8.63 -55.76 20.82
N GLN A 152 9.49 -55.46 19.85
CA GLN A 152 9.58 -54.19 19.13
C GLN A 152 8.91 -54.22 17.76
N LEU A 153 8.62 -55.43 17.27
CA LEU A 153 7.76 -55.75 16.14
C LEU A 153 6.67 -56.70 16.65
N GLN A 154 5.56 -56.88 15.94
CA GLN A 154 4.51 -57.84 16.32
C GLN A 154 4.93 -59.30 16.02
N GLY A 155 6.06 -59.72 16.58
CA GLY A 155 6.65 -61.04 16.43
C GLY A 155 7.20 -61.38 15.04
N GLY A 156 7.02 -60.52 14.04
CA GLY A 156 7.47 -60.73 12.66
C GLY A 156 8.98 -60.54 12.43
N LYS A 157 9.45 -60.92 11.24
CA LYS A 157 10.84 -60.70 10.78
C LYS A 157 10.88 -59.57 9.76
N ALA A 158 11.89 -58.72 9.86
CA ALA A 158 12.14 -57.63 8.92
C ALA A 158 13.34 -57.96 8.02
N THR A 159 13.15 -57.97 6.70
CA THR A 159 14.21 -58.22 5.71
C THR A 159 14.46 -56.96 4.89
N VAL A 160 15.74 -56.62 4.68
CA VAL A 160 16.11 -55.47 3.84
C VAL A 160 15.69 -55.72 2.40
N VAL A 161 14.89 -54.82 1.83
CA VAL A 161 14.55 -54.80 0.39
C VAL A 161 15.47 -53.85 -0.34
N GLU A 162 15.63 -52.63 0.19
CA GLU A 162 16.42 -51.58 -0.45
C GLU A 162 17.10 -50.69 0.60
N LYS A 163 18.40 -50.46 0.44
CA LYS A 163 19.13 -49.45 1.23
C LYS A 163 18.99 -48.08 0.57
N ALA A 164 18.97 -47.02 1.38
CA ALA A 164 18.91 -45.67 0.85
C ALA A 164 20.18 -45.36 0.04
N ASN A 165 20.03 -45.15 -1.27
CA ASN A 165 21.12 -44.80 -2.19
C ASN A 165 20.90 -43.47 -2.91
N THR A 166 19.65 -43.10 -3.15
CA THR A 166 19.25 -41.85 -3.80
C THR A 166 18.74 -40.85 -2.77
N VAL A 167 19.10 -39.58 -2.95
CA VAL A 167 18.70 -38.48 -2.07
C VAL A 167 17.92 -37.46 -2.89
N LYS A 168 16.73 -37.08 -2.41
CA LYS A 168 15.90 -36.03 -3.02
C LYS A 168 16.08 -34.72 -2.26
N VAL A 169 16.16 -33.60 -2.98
CA VAL A 169 16.12 -32.26 -2.39
C VAL A 169 14.65 -31.90 -2.16
N LEU A 170 14.25 -31.68 -0.91
CA LEU A 170 12.87 -31.35 -0.52
C LEU A 170 12.59 -29.85 -0.60
N GLY A 171 13.58 -29.00 -0.35
CA GLY A 171 13.42 -27.55 -0.47
C GLY A 171 14.60 -26.75 0.05
N GLY A 172 14.84 -25.62 -0.58
CA GLY A 172 15.75 -24.57 -0.11
C GLY A 172 15.03 -23.21 -0.13
N GLN A 173 15.49 -22.26 0.69
CA GLN A 173 15.06 -20.87 0.56
C GLN A 173 15.31 -20.41 -0.88
N SER A 174 14.25 -20.00 -1.57
CA SER A 174 14.37 -19.44 -2.91
C SER A 174 14.56 -17.94 -2.79
N ASN A 175 15.78 -17.46 -3.05
CA ASN A 175 16.08 -16.02 -3.11
C ASN A 175 15.11 -15.28 -4.05
N ARG A 176 14.69 -15.94 -5.15
CA ARG A 176 13.68 -15.40 -6.07
C ARG A 176 12.33 -15.14 -5.39
N LYS A 177 11.84 -16.09 -4.58
CA LYS A 177 10.57 -15.91 -3.84
C LYS A 177 10.68 -14.79 -2.81
N LEU A 178 11.82 -14.68 -2.13
CA LEU A 178 12.07 -13.64 -1.15
C LEU A 178 12.04 -12.24 -1.80
N TYR A 179 12.75 -12.05 -2.92
CA TYR A 179 12.78 -10.76 -3.63
C TYR A 179 11.40 -10.34 -4.16
N ILE A 180 10.58 -11.29 -4.61
CA ILE A 180 9.20 -11.00 -5.05
C ILE A 180 8.36 -10.46 -3.89
N VAL A 181 8.42 -11.13 -2.73
CA VAL A 181 7.67 -10.71 -1.54
C VAL A 181 8.15 -9.33 -1.05
N THR A 182 9.46 -9.09 -1.05
CA THR A 182 9.99 -7.78 -0.61
C THR A 182 9.65 -6.66 -1.58
N GLY A 183 9.58 -6.95 -2.89
CA GLY A 183 9.11 -6.00 -3.89
C GLY A 183 7.65 -5.62 -3.66
N LEU A 184 6.77 -6.61 -3.38
CA LEU A 184 5.36 -6.36 -3.06
C LEU A 184 5.20 -5.48 -1.81
N ILE A 185 5.98 -5.77 -0.75
CA ILE A 185 5.98 -4.97 0.47
C ILE A 185 6.42 -3.53 0.20
N ALA A 186 7.46 -3.32 -0.62
CA ALA A 186 7.93 -1.99 -0.99
C ALA A 186 6.85 -1.17 -1.71
N VAL A 187 6.09 -1.79 -2.62
CA VAL A 187 4.98 -1.13 -3.33
C VAL A 187 3.88 -0.70 -2.35
N ILE A 188 3.46 -1.59 -1.45
CA ILE A 188 2.40 -1.30 -0.48
C ILE A 188 2.81 -0.15 0.46
N LEU A 189 4.04 -0.18 0.98
CA LEU A 189 4.55 0.90 1.85
C LEU A 189 4.63 2.24 1.11
N SER A 190 4.99 2.23 -0.16
CA SER A 190 5.06 3.45 -0.98
C SER A 190 3.67 4.08 -1.16
N PHE A 191 2.64 3.27 -1.42
CA PHE A 191 1.26 3.74 -1.46
C PHE A 191 0.78 4.27 -0.11
N MET A 192 1.15 3.62 0.99
CA MET A 192 0.77 4.06 2.34
C MET A 192 1.35 5.44 2.67
N VAL A 193 2.63 5.68 2.35
CA VAL A 193 3.26 7.00 2.53
C VAL A 193 2.57 8.08 1.69
N LEU A 194 2.25 7.76 0.43
CA LEU A 194 1.56 8.66 -0.48
C LEU A 194 0.16 9.02 0.06
N PHE A 195 -0.59 8.01 0.51
CA PHE A 195 -1.93 8.18 1.07
C PHE A 195 -1.91 9.09 2.30
N ILE A 196 -1.01 8.84 3.25
CA ILE A 196 -0.87 9.67 4.46
C ILE A 196 -0.60 11.13 4.07
N ARG A 197 0.36 11.36 3.17
CA ARG A 197 0.71 12.73 2.76
C ARG A 197 -0.48 13.47 2.15
N ILE A 198 -1.23 12.83 1.27
CA ILE A 198 -2.38 13.46 0.59
C ILE A 198 -3.56 13.63 1.54
N TYR A 199 -3.77 12.66 2.44
CA TYR A 199 -4.82 12.76 3.45
C TYR A 199 -4.60 13.96 4.38
N PHE A 200 -3.35 14.22 4.79
CA PHE A 200 -2.98 15.41 5.56
C PHE A 200 -2.76 16.66 4.71
N ASP A 201 -2.79 16.55 3.39
CA ASP A 201 -2.75 17.70 2.51
C ASP A 201 -4.08 18.46 2.59
N ASN A 202 -3.98 19.77 2.80
CA ASN A 202 -5.15 20.64 2.95
C ASN A 202 -5.58 21.25 1.61
N ARG A 203 -4.93 20.90 0.49
CA ARG A 203 -5.32 21.35 -0.85
C ARG A 203 -6.66 20.77 -1.27
N ILE A 204 -7.39 21.54 -2.08
CA ILE A 204 -8.65 21.12 -2.68
C ILE A 204 -8.33 20.54 -4.07
N TYR A 205 -8.46 19.22 -4.18
CA TYR A 205 -8.28 18.49 -5.44
C TYR A 205 -9.60 18.21 -6.18
N ASP A 206 -10.73 18.54 -5.56
CA ASP A 206 -12.07 18.33 -6.12
C ASP A 206 -12.92 19.58 -5.94
N PHE A 207 -13.27 20.23 -7.05
CA PHE A 207 -14.05 21.47 -7.06
C PHE A 207 -15.50 21.24 -6.61
N GLU A 208 -15.98 19.98 -6.57
CA GLU A 208 -17.26 19.63 -5.94
C GLU A 208 -17.31 20.07 -4.46
N ILE A 209 -16.16 20.10 -3.76
CA ILE A 209 -16.08 20.59 -2.37
C ILE A 209 -16.41 22.09 -2.30
N VAL A 210 -15.95 22.88 -3.27
CA VAL A 210 -16.23 24.33 -3.37
C VAL A 210 -17.69 24.56 -3.73
N LYS A 211 -18.25 23.76 -4.66
CA LYS A 211 -19.67 23.79 -5.01
C LYS A 211 -20.58 23.54 -3.81
N ASN A 212 -20.24 22.54 -3.00
CA ASN A 212 -20.96 22.22 -1.77
C ASN A 212 -20.80 23.30 -0.69
N ALA A 213 -19.69 24.05 -0.69
CA ALA A 213 -19.46 25.14 0.25
C ALA A 213 -20.31 26.38 -0.05
N PHE A 214 -20.61 26.64 -1.33
CA PHE A 214 -21.39 27.79 -1.77
C PHE A 214 -22.60 27.38 -2.62
N PRO A 215 -23.65 26.78 -2.01
CA PRO A 215 -24.77 26.22 -2.76
C PRO A 215 -25.61 27.26 -3.53
N THR A 216 -25.57 28.52 -3.12
CA THR A 216 -26.29 29.63 -3.74
C THR A 216 -25.46 30.41 -4.76
N ALA A 217 -24.19 30.05 -4.95
CA ALA A 217 -23.31 30.74 -5.90
C ALA A 217 -23.53 30.26 -7.33
N VAL A 218 -23.27 31.16 -8.29
CA VAL A 218 -23.18 30.81 -9.71
C VAL A 218 -21.75 30.37 -10.01
N PHE A 219 -21.57 29.18 -10.59
CA PHE A 219 -20.25 28.59 -10.85
C PHE A 219 -19.87 28.63 -12.32
N TYR A 220 -18.63 29.04 -12.61
CA TYR A 220 -18.00 28.96 -13.92
C TYR A 220 -16.69 28.17 -13.82
N GLU A 221 -16.48 27.20 -14.72
CA GLU A 221 -15.23 26.43 -14.83
C GLU A 221 -14.66 26.59 -16.25
N PRO A 222 -14.03 27.73 -16.56
CA PRO A 222 -13.43 27.95 -17.87
C PRO A 222 -12.38 26.88 -18.18
N GLY A 223 -12.45 26.30 -19.38
CA GLY A 223 -11.47 25.35 -19.88
C GLY A 223 -10.16 26.00 -20.35
N ASP A 224 -10.19 27.29 -20.69
CA ASP A 224 -9.02 28.06 -21.11
C ASP A 224 -9.10 29.56 -20.73
N GLU A 225 -8.01 30.29 -20.99
CA GLU A 225 -7.88 31.73 -20.68
C GLU A 225 -8.83 32.63 -21.50
N ASN A 226 -9.23 32.20 -22.70
CA ASN A 226 -10.16 32.97 -23.54
C ASN A 226 -11.58 32.83 -23.01
N GLU A 227 -11.97 31.61 -22.62
CA GLU A 227 -13.25 31.33 -21.97
C GLU A 227 -13.37 32.07 -20.63
N PHE A 228 -12.27 32.18 -19.87
CA PHE A 228 -12.22 33.01 -18.67
C PHE A 228 -12.55 34.48 -19.00
N LYS A 229 -11.89 35.07 -20.00
CA LYS A 229 -12.14 36.46 -20.43
C LYS A 229 -13.58 36.68 -20.89
N GLU A 230 -14.13 35.77 -21.68
CA GLU A 230 -15.51 35.84 -22.15
C GLU A 230 -16.52 35.74 -21.01
N ASN A 231 -16.28 34.84 -20.05
CA ASN A 231 -17.16 34.69 -18.89
C ASN A 231 -17.16 35.94 -18.02
N ILE A 232 -15.98 36.50 -17.74
CA ILE A 232 -15.84 37.77 -17.01
C ILE A 232 -16.58 38.90 -17.76
N ALA A 233 -16.35 39.07 -19.06
CA ALA A 233 -17.01 40.09 -19.86
C ALA A 233 -18.55 39.92 -19.90
N ARG A 234 -19.05 38.68 -19.92
CA ARG A 234 -20.48 38.38 -19.86
C ARG A 234 -21.09 38.76 -18.51
N ILE A 235 -20.38 38.48 -17.41
CA ILE A 235 -20.80 38.87 -16.06
C ILE A 235 -20.91 40.39 -15.99
N TYR A 236 -19.89 41.13 -16.42
CA TYR A 236 -19.93 42.59 -16.44
C TYR A 236 -21.08 43.16 -17.28
N LYS A 237 -21.26 42.67 -18.50
CA LYS A 237 -22.35 43.12 -19.38
C LYS A 237 -23.73 42.84 -18.78
N GLY A 238 -23.89 41.75 -18.03
CA GLY A 238 -25.12 41.46 -17.30
C GLY A 238 -25.38 42.42 -16.15
N LEU A 239 -24.31 42.87 -15.48
CA LEU A 239 -24.38 43.81 -14.36
C LEU A 239 -24.65 45.26 -14.83
N GLU A 240 -24.12 45.67 -15.98
CA GLU A 240 -24.38 46.98 -16.62
C GLU A 240 -25.83 47.21 -17.02
N GLN A 241 -26.59 46.13 -17.28
CA GLN A 241 -28.00 46.22 -17.64
C GLN A 241 -28.93 46.37 -16.43
N SER A 242 -28.40 46.26 -15.21
CA SER A 242 -29.13 46.54 -13.97
C SER A 242 -28.85 47.98 -13.55
N GLU A 243 -29.87 48.83 -13.43
CA GLU A 243 -29.77 50.29 -13.13
C GLU A 243 -29.13 50.65 -11.77
N ASN A 244 -28.53 49.70 -11.04
CA ASN A 244 -27.82 49.97 -9.80
C ASN A 244 -26.33 50.11 -10.06
N ALA A 245 -25.73 51.17 -9.52
CA ALA A 245 -24.28 51.41 -9.52
C ALA A 245 -23.54 50.10 -9.22
N ILE A 246 -22.77 49.64 -10.20
CA ILE A 246 -22.11 48.34 -10.18
C ILE A 246 -20.93 48.48 -9.24
N GLU A 247 -21.11 48.12 -7.97
CA GLU A 247 -20.00 47.85 -7.08
C GLU A 247 -19.71 46.36 -7.17
N VAL A 248 -18.60 45.98 -7.80
CA VAL A 248 -18.15 44.60 -7.94
C VAL A 248 -16.79 44.44 -7.29
N ASP A 249 -16.66 43.45 -6.42
CA ASP A 249 -15.38 43.02 -5.88
C ASP A 249 -14.97 41.69 -6.52
N ILE A 250 -13.84 41.66 -7.23
CA ILE A 250 -13.17 40.42 -7.63
C ILE A 250 -12.11 40.09 -6.58
N THR A 251 -12.29 39.00 -5.84
CA THR A 251 -11.30 38.48 -4.90
C THR A 251 -10.58 37.28 -5.51
N ILE A 252 -9.26 37.36 -5.59
CA ILE A 252 -8.40 36.31 -6.16
C ILE A 252 -7.53 35.73 -5.06
N PHE A 253 -7.61 34.41 -4.87
CA PHE A 253 -6.93 33.71 -3.76
C PHE A 253 -5.55 33.15 -4.10
N ASP A 254 -5.27 32.97 -5.39
CA ASP A 254 -3.96 32.56 -5.89
C ASP A 254 -3.88 32.89 -7.39
N GLY A 255 -2.66 33.02 -7.91
CA GLY A 255 -2.44 33.35 -9.32
C GLY A 255 -2.80 34.80 -9.68
N PHE A 256 -2.81 35.70 -8.68
CA PHE A 256 -3.21 37.11 -8.83
C PHE A 256 -2.56 37.79 -10.04
N SER A 257 -1.23 37.73 -10.15
CA SER A 257 -0.49 38.36 -11.25
C SER A 257 -0.93 37.87 -12.64
N LYS A 258 -1.25 36.57 -12.75
CA LYS A 258 -1.73 35.97 -14.00
C LYS A 258 -3.15 36.44 -14.29
N ILE A 259 -4.04 36.36 -13.30
CA ILE A 259 -5.47 36.67 -13.48
C ILE A 259 -5.70 38.16 -13.76
N VAL A 260 -5.02 39.05 -13.03
CA VAL A 260 -5.12 40.50 -13.25
C VAL A 260 -4.70 40.90 -14.65
N SER A 261 -3.69 40.23 -15.23
CA SER A 261 -3.29 40.47 -16.63
C SER A 261 -4.34 40.05 -17.66
N LEU A 262 -5.26 39.15 -17.28
CA LEU A 262 -6.34 38.69 -18.15
C LEU A 262 -7.59 39.57 -18.07
N LEU A 263 -7.70 40.43 -17.05
CA LEU A 263 -8.81 41.35 -16.89
C LEU A 263 -8.66 42.53 -17.88
N ASN A 264 -9.45 42.49 -18.95
CA ASN A 264 -9.57 43.62 -19.87
C ASN A 264 -10.67 44.57 -19.37
N LYS A 265 -10.30 45.84 -19.25
CA LYS A 265 -11.02 46.87 -18.50
C LYS A 265 -12.38 47.27 -19.10
N VAL A 266 -13.35 47.54 -18.21
CA VAL A 266 -14.50 48.45 -18.38
C VAL A 266 -14.61 49.27 -17.07
N GLY A 267 -14.62 50.61 -17.12
CA GLY A 267 -14.85 51.46 -15.92
C GLY A 267 -13.62 51.92 -15.12
N THR A 268 -13.79 52.47 -13.91
CA THR A 268 -12.67 52.75 -12.98
C THR A 268 -12.33 51.51 -12.16
N THR A 269 -11.06 51.11 -12.10
CA THR A 269 -10.63 49.87 -11.43
C THR A 269 -9.57 50.13 -10.38
N ASN A 270 -9.90 49.84 -9.12
CA ASN A 270 -8.94 49.84 -8.01
C ASN A 270 -8.40 48.42 -7.79
N VAL A 271 -7.09 48.30 -7.62
CA VAL A 271 -6.42 47.01 -7.40
C VAL A 271 -5.75 47.03 -6.04
N TYR A 272 -6.34 46.32 -5.08
CA TYR A 272 -5.85 46.21 -3.71
C TYR A 272 -4.87 45.06 -3.59
N SER A 273 -3.58 45.38 -3.48
CA SER A 273 -2.53 44.38 -3.25
C SER A 273 -1.33 45.00 -2.54
N ASN A 274 -0.72 44.23 -1.65
CA ASN A 274 0.54 44.59 -1.00
C ASN A 274 1.78 44.18 -1.82
N GLN A 275 1.57 43.50 -2.95
CA GLN A 275 2.64 43.11 -3.86
C GLN A 275 2.85 44.17 -4.93
N LYS A 276 4.09 44.41 -5.36
CA LYS A 276 4.36 45.34 -6.47
C LYS A 276 3.96 44.69 -7.79
N LEU A 277 2.97 45.24 -8.48
CA LEU A 277 2.39 44.64 -9.68
C LEU A 277 2.64 45.49 -10.92
N ILE A 278 2.67 44.83 -12.07
CA ILE A 278 2.62 45.49 -13.39
C ILE A 278 1.15 45.46 -13.80
N LEU A 279 0.48 46.60 -13.70
CA LEU A 279 -0.95 46.70 -13.99
C LEU A 279 -1.21 47.12 -15.44
N PRO A 280 -2.29 46.62 -16.07
CA PRO A 280 -2.79 47.14 -17.34
C PRO A 280 -3.19 48.62 -17.23
N ASP A 281 -3.18 49.31 -18.38
CA ASP A 281 -3.52 50.74 -18.44
C ASP A 281 -4.92 51.04 -17.86
N GLY A 282 -4.97 52.01 -16.95
CA GLY A 282 -6.20 52.48 -16.34
C GLY A 282 -6.63 51.74 -15.06
N MET A 283 -5.81 50.84 -14.52
CA MET A 283 -5.97 50.32 -13.16
C MET A 283 -5.09 51.08 -12.18
N THR A 284 -5.61 51.37 -10.98
CA THR A 284 -4.86 52.06 -9.93
C THR A 284 -4.55 51.08 -8.81
N GLN A 285 -3.27 50.88 -8.49
CA GLN A 285 -2.89 50.07 -7.33
C GLN A 285 -3.13 50.84 -6.03
N MET A 286 -3.77 50.20 -5.07
CA MET A 286 -3.96 50.68 -3.71
C MET A 286 -3.42 49.66 -2.70
N PRO A 287 -2.96 50.10 -1.51
CA PRO A 287 -2.55 49.18 -0.46
C PRO A 287 -3.75 48.39 0.06
N LEU A 288 -3.55 47.14 0.48
CA LEU A 288 -4.64 46.27 0.92
C LEU A 288 -5.35 46.81 2.19
N ASP A 289 -4.64 47.57 3.01
CA ASP A 289 -5.19 48.14 4.25
C ASP A 289 -6.17 49.30 4.00
N SER A 290 -6.13 49.94 2.82
CA SER A 290 -7.10 50.99 2.45
C SER A 290 -8.38 50.43 1.81
N LEU A 291 -8.53 49.10 1.76
CA LEU A 291 -9.66 48.43 1.11
C LEU A 291 -11.02 48.97 1.57
N TYR A 292 -11.15 49.26 2.87
CA TYR A 292 -12.42 49.73 3.46
C TYR A 292 -12.53 51.25 3.58
N GLU A 293 -11.49 51.99 3.19
CA GLU A 293 -11.44 53.46 3.31
C GLU A 293 -11.91 54.16 2.03
N GLN A 294 -11.80 53.51 0.86
CA GLN A 294 -12.05 54.14 -0.43
C GLN A 294 -12.77 53.19 -1.40
N HIS A 295 -14.10 53.25 -1.49
CA HIS A 295 -14.92 52.37 -2.35
C HIS A 295 -15.54 53.08 -3.56
N ASP A 296 -14.89 54.14 -4.07
CA ASP A 296 -15.47 54.97 -5.15
C ASP A 296 -15.28 54.39 -6.57
N ALA A 297 -14.76 53.17 -6.71
CA ALA A 297 -14.55 52.53 -8.01
C ALA A 297 -15.67 51.53 -8.35
N GLU A 298 -16.04 51.48 -9.62
CA GLU A 298 -17.03 50.52 -10.16
C GLU A 298 -16.52 49.08 -10.08
N LEU A 299 -15.19 48.90 -10.06
CA LEU A 299 -14.57 47.60 -9.93
C LEU A 299 -13.40 47.63 -8.95
N ASN A 300 -13.45 46.78 -7.94
CA ASN A 300 -12.32 46.49 -7.07
C ASN A 300 -11.78 45.09 -7.37
N VAL A 301 -10.46 44.98 -7.49
CA VAL A 301 -9.75 43.71 -7.62
C VAL A 301 -8.87 43.54 -6.40
N ILE A 302 -9.08 42.46 -5.65
CA ILE A 302 -8.52 42.25 -4.31
C ILE A 302 -7.59 41.05 -4.35
N ASP A 303 -6.34 41.27 -3.94
CA ASP A 303 -5.35 40.23 -3.76
C ASP A 303 -5.48 39.58 -2.38
N ALA A 304 -6.09 38.41 -2.35
CA ALA A 304 -6.24 37.60 -1.13
C ALA A 304 -5.20 36.48 -1.03
N SER A 305 -4.11 36.54 -1.82
CA SER A 305 -3.10 35.48 -1.89
C SER A 305 -2.32 35.33 -0.58
N GLU A 306 -1.93 36.45 0.05
CA GLU A 306 -1.17 36.46 1.31
C GLU A 306 -2.06 36.64 2.55
N LYS A 307 -3.03 37.55 2.47
CA LYS A 307 -3.95 37.89 3.57
C LYS A 307 -5.38 37.78 3.04
N MET A 308 -6.13 36.85 3.59
CA MET A 308 -7.54 36.65 3.23
C MET A 308 -8.34 37.88 3.69
N VAL A 309 -8.80 38.67 2.73
CA VAL A 309 -9.70 39.81 2.91
C VAL A 309 -10.72 39.80 1.78
N MET A 310 -11.89 40.37 2.05
CA MET A 310 -12.99 40.48 1.10
C MET A 310 -13.52 41.92 1.16
N GLY A 311 -13.94 42.46 0.02
CA GLY A 311 -14.60 43.76 0.00
C GLY A 311 -16.05 43.66 0.48
N VAL A 312 -16.77 44.77 0.43
CA VAL A 312 -18.14 44.90 0.95
C VAL A 312 -19.18 45.11 -0.15
N SER A 313 -18.78 45.03 -1.42
CA SER A 313 -19.68 45.27 -2.54
C SER A 313 -20.77 44.20 -2.66
N LYS A 314 -21.88 44.59 -3.29
CA LYS A 314 -23.08 43.74 -3.43
C LYS A 314 -22.81 42.51 -4.30
N THR A 315 -21.93 42.59 -5.28
CA THR A 315 -21.55 41.45 -6.12
C THR A 315 -20.11 41.04 -5.83
N GLN A 316 -19.94 39.80 -5.38
CA GLN A 316 -18.64 39.21 -5.03
C GLN A 316 -18.29 38.14 -6.07
N ILE A 317 -17.16 38.31 -6.75
CA ILE A 317 -16.61 37.31 -7.68
C ILE A 317 -15.37 36.69 -7.04
N LEU A 318 -15.43 35.38 -6.81
CA LEU A 318 -14.33 34.62 -6.24
C LEU A 318 -13.63 33.83 -7.33
N VAL A 319 -12.31 34.01 -7.46
CA VAL A 319 -11.50 33.25 -8.42
C VAL A 319 -10.58 32.30 -7.67
N PHE A 320 -10.70 31.01 -7.99
CA PHE A 320 -9.91 29.92 -7.44
C PHE A 320 -9.06 29.28 -8.55
N ASP A 321 -7.81 29.00 -8.24
CA ASP A 321 -6.95 28.11 -9.04
C ASP A 321 -7.05 26.67 -8.50
N GLU A 322 -7.44 25.73 -9.35
CA GLU A 322 -7.49 24.31 -9.00
C GLU A 322 -6.08 23.84 -8.60
N ASN A 323 -5.99 23.03 -7.53
CA ASN A 323 -4.75 22.48 -6.94
C ASN A 323 -3.95 23.42 -6.01
N ASN A 324 -4.24 24.72 -5.97
CA ASN A 324 -3.56 25.64 -5.06
C ASN A 324 -4.47 26.18 -3.94
N CYS A 325 -5.78 26.23 -4.15
CA CYS A 325 -6.72 26.59 -3.08
C CYS A 325 -6.67 25.58 -1.92
N THR A 326 -6.49 26.07 -0.69
CA THR A 326 -6.51 25.26 0.53
C THR A 326 -7.87 25.33 1.23
N LYS A 327 -8.26 24.24 1.90
CA LYS A 327 -9.47 24.18 2.74
C LYS A 327 -9.46 25.24 3.84
N LYS A 328 -8.27 25.63 4.34
CA LYS A 328 -8.11 26.71 5.32
C LYS A 328 -8.49 28.07 4.74
N GLN A 329 -8.05 28.37 3.51
CA GLN A 329 -8.47 29.58 2.80
C GLN A 329 -9.98 29.55 2.57
N LEU A 330 -10.53 28.45 2.05
CA LEU A 330 -11.97 28.31 1.83
C LEU A 330 -12.81 28.55 3.10
N LEU A 331 -12.38 28.01 4.25
CA LEU A 331 -13.06 28.25 5.54
C LEU A 331 -13.01 29.73 5.97
N LYS A 332 -11.88 30.41 5.73
CA LYS A 332 -11.77 31.86 5.98
C LYS A 332 -12.69 32.67 5.07
N VAL A 333 -12.79 32.32 3.78
CA VAL A 333 -13.74 32.97 2.84
C VAL A 333 -15.17 32.86 3.36
N ILE A 334 -15.58 31.65 3.77
CA ILE A 334 -16.92 31.42 4.31
C ILE A 334 -17.15 32.27 5.57
N GLN A 335 -16.11 32.51 6.38
CA GLN A 335 -16.21 33.34 7.57
C GLN A 335 -16.33 34.84 7.23
N GLU A 336 -15.57 35.34 6.26
CA GLU A 336 -15.65 36.73 5.80
C GLU A 336 -17.00 37.02 5.10
N LEU A 337 -17.45 36.12 4.22
CA LEU A 337 -18.74 36.25 3.53
C LEU A 337 -19.94 36.32 4.48
N LYS A 338 -19.88 35.66 5.64
CA LYS A 338 -20.95 35.74 6.65
C LYS A 338 -21.14 37.13 7.24
N GLN A 339 -20.14 38.00 7.13
CA GLN A 339 -20.20 39.37 7.62
C GLN A 339 -20.88 40.31 6.63
N ILE A 340 -20.99 39.90 5.35
CA ILE A 340 -21.63 40.66 4.28
C ILE A 340 -23.10 40.25 4.20
N SER A 341 -24.00 41.23 4.23
CA SER A 341 -25.44 41.01 4.10
C SER A 341 -25.90 41.26 2.65
N ASN A 342 -26.78 40.40 2.13
CA ASN A 342 -27.43 40.57 0.82
C ASN A 342 -26.47 40.74 -0.37
N PHE A 343 -25.51 39.81 -0.52
CA PHE A 343 -24.60 39.75 -1.67
C PHE A 343 -25.01 38.70 -2.70
N GLU A 344 -24.62 38.92 -3.95
CA GLU A 344 -24.60 37.92 -5.02
C GLU A 344 -23.20 37.34 -5.16
N LEU A 345 -23.10 36.01 -5.24
CA LEU A 345 -21.81 35.30 -5.27
C LEU A 345 -21.61 34.58 -6.59
N VAL A 346 -20.52 34.91 -7.27
CA VAL A 346 -20.04 34.20 -8.45
C VAL A 346 -18.72 33.54 -8.09
N VAL A 347 -18.55 32.27 -8.45
CA VAL A 347 -17.35 31.49 -8.20
C VAL A 347 -16.78 30.98 -9.51
N ILE A 348 -15.51 31.30 -9.79
CA ILE A 348 -14.79 30.88 -10.99
C ILE A 348 -13.66 29.94 -10.56
N GLY A 349 -13.65 28.71 -11.09
CA GLY A 349 -12.58 27.73 -10.89
C GLY A 349 -11.72 27.60 -12.15
N LEU A 350 -10.49 28.11 -12.12
CA LEU A 350 -9.49 27.93 -13.16
C LEU A 350 -8.84 26.55 -13.02
N LYS A 351 -8.67 25.82 -14.13
CA LYS A 351 -8.15 24.44 -14.16
C LYS A 351 -6.64 24.33 -14.32
#